data_AF-A0A954EZG1-F1
#
_entry.id   AF-A0A954EZG1-F1
#
_cell.length_a   1.000
_cell.length_b   1.000
_cell.length_c   1.000
_cell.angle_alpha   90.00
_cell.angle_beta   90.00
_cell.angle_gamma   90.00
#
_symmetry.space_group_name_H-M   'P 1'
#
loop_
_entity.id
_entity.type
_entity.pdbx_description
1 polymer ?
#
loop_
_entity_poly.entity_id
_entity_poly.type
_entity_poly.pdbx_seq_one_letter_code
_entity_poly.pdbx_strand_id
1 'polypeptide(L)'
;QEQETDAGEITRDGQLSGKWLPTARDATGSEKITPGDRSQTRTRTINGDEVTEYLLVVDPDPQKRITGDLLENVYKQAGEFRTSVGFQFNVQGGRLFHALTSRHQPRQGANYRNRLAIVLNEEIHSAPTINAVIGATGQIDGNFTEEEIDELVAVLSAGQLPCRVTFQTSVKIVNQPE
;
A
#
# COMPACT_ATOMS: atom_id res chain seq x y z
N GLN A 1 -7.24 10.18 23.30
CA GLN A 1 -7.02 8.89 24.01
C GLN A 1 -6.82 7.85 22.92
N GLU A 2 -5.73 7.09 22.93
CA GLU A 2 -5.51 6.03 21.93
C GLU A 2 -6.35 4.80 22.34
N GLN A 3 -7.20 4.33 21.42
CA GLN A 3 -8.01 3.13 21.63
C GLN A 3 -7.68 2.14 20.52
N GLU A 4 -7.23 0.94 20.91
CA GLU A 4 -6.95 -0.18 20.00
C GLU A 4 -8.16 -1.12 19.94
N THR A 5 -8.54 -1.55 18.73
CA THR A 5 -9.62 -2.51 18.49
C THR A 5 -9.08 -3.94 18.37
N ASP A 6 -9.96 -4.94 18.49
CA ASP A 6 -9.61 -6.37 18.31
C ASP A 6 -9.10 -6.69 16.89
N ALA A 7 -9.41 -5.81 15.92
CA ALA A 7 -8.90 -5.87 14.55
C ALA A 7 -7.47 -5.27 14.40
N GLY A 8 -6.83 -4.87 15.50
CA GLY A 8 -5.50 -4.25 15.48
C GLY A 8 -5.49 -2.82 14.95
N GLU A 9 -6.64 -2.14 14.92
CA GLU A 9 -6.73 -0.74 14.51
C GLU A 9 -6.48 0.18 15.70
N ILE A 10 -5.60 1.16 15.51
CA ILE A 10 -5.28 2.19 16.49
C ILE A 10 -6.04 3.45 16.08
N THR A 11 -6.93 3.90 16.95
CA THR A 11 -7.69 5.14 16.76
C THR A 11 -7.20 6.22 17.72
N ARG A 12 -7.13 7.46 17.23
CA ARG A 12 -6.83 8.66 18.00
C ARG A 12 -7.93 9.68 17.74
N ASP A 13 -8.61 10.09 18.80
CA ASP A 13 -9.72 11.05 18.76
C ASP A 13 -10.86 10.59 17.82
N GLY A 14 -11.11 9.28 17.80
CA GLY A 14 -12.15 8.65 16.95
C GLY A 14 -11.74 8.44 15.49
N GLN A 15 -10.52 8.81 15.10
CA GLN A 15 -10.00 8.63 13.75
C GLN A 15 -8.93 7.53 13.72
N LEU A 16 -8.96 6.67 12.70
CA LEU A 16 -7.94 5.65 12.48
C LEU A 16 -6.58 6.33 12.23
N SER A 17 -5.61 6.09 13.12
CA SER A 17 -4.25 6.63 13.07
C SER A 17 -3.18 5.55 12.86
N GLY A 18 -3.53 4.28 13.02
CA GLY A 18 -2.65 3.17 12.69
C GLY A 18 -3.39 1.85 12.58
N LYS A 19 -2.74 0.85 11.97
CA LYS A 19 -3.25 -0.52 11.88
C LYS A 19 -2.09 -1.50 11.93
N TRP A 20 -2.23 -2.56 12.72
CA TRP A 20 -1.31 -3.68 12.70
C TRP A 20 -1.66 -4.58 11.51
N LEU A 21 -0.68 -4.84 10.65
CA LEU A 21 -0.86 -5.65 9.45
C LEU A 21 0.28 -6.68 9.31
N PRO A 22 -0.02 -7.92 8.92
CA PRO A 22 1.01 -8.90 8.60
C PRO A 22 1.77 -8.52 7.33
N THR A 23 2.97 -9.05 7.15
CA THR A 23 3.68 -8.95 5.87
C THR A 23 3.29 -10.07 4.92
N ALA A 24 3.13 -9.73 3.65
CA ALA A 24 2.98 -10.72 2.60
C ALA A 24 4.22 -11.64 2.57
N ARG A 25 3.99 -12.89 2.18
CA ARG A 25 5.04 -13.90 2.02
C ARG A 25 5.34 -14.15 0.55
N ASP A 26 6.59 -14.46 0.23
CA ASP A 26 6.99 -14.87 -1.11
C ASP A 26 6.57 -16.32 -1.41
N ALA A 27 6.85 -16.80 -2.63
CA ALA A 27 6.51 -18.16 -3.05
C ALA A 27 7.21 -19.26 -2.21
N THR A 28 8.24 -18.91 -1.44
CA THR A 28 8.96 -19.82 -0.54
C THR A 28 8.39 -19.80 0.89
N GLY A 29 7.44 -18.90 1.17
CA GLY A 29 6.87 -18.68 2.49
C GLY A 29 7.68 -17.71 3.36
N SER A 30 8.72 -17.07 2.83
CA SER A 30 9.53 -16.09 3.54
C SER A 30 8.83 -14.72 3.54
N GLU A 31 8.98 -13.93 4.61
CA GLU A 31 8.44 -12.57 4.67
C GLU A 31 9.06 -11.67 3.58
N LYS A 32 8.23 -10.99 2.79
CA LYS A 32 8.68 -10.08 1.71
C LYS A 32 9.36 -8.81 2.23
N ILE A 33 9.22 -8.52 3.52
CA ILE A 33 9.70 -7.29 4.14
C ILE A 33 10.47 -7.64 5.42
N THR A 34 11.65 -7.07 5.55
CA THR A 34 12.43 -7.13 6.78
C THR A 34 12.19 -5.89 7.64
N PRO A 35 12.26 -6.00 8.99
CA PRO A 35 12.16 -4.84 9.87
C PRO A 35 13.20 -3.77 9.53
N GLY A 36 12.75 -2.52 9.41
CA GLY A 36 13.64 -1.37 9.31
C GLY A 36 13.94 -0.75 10.67
N ASP A 37 14.90 0.18 10.73
CA ASP A 37 15.39 0.83 11.96
C ASP A 37 14.32 1.43 12.90
N ARG A 38 13.09 1.67 12.42
CA ARG A 38 11.97 2.23 13.20
C ARG A 38 10.65 1.50 12.98
N SER A 39 10.68 0.29 12.43
CA SER A 39 9.48 -0.54 12.31
C SER A 39 9.07 -1.02 13.70
N GLN A 40 7.85 -0.70 14.14
CA GLN A 40 7.26 -1.39 15.29
C GLN A 40 6.64 -2.69 14.80
N THR A 41 7.06 -3.80 15.40
CA THR A 41 6.55 -5.13 15.11
C THR A 41 5.93 -5.75 16.36
N ARG A 42 5.00 -6.66 16.15
CA ARG A 42 4.48 -7.55 17.18
C ARG A 42 4.25 -8.94 16.60
N THR A 43 4.28 -9.95 17.45
CA THR A 43 3.94 -11.32 17.05
C THR A 43 2.50 -11.60 17.43
N ARG A 44 1.73 -12.14 16.49
CA ARG A 44 0.37 -12.63 16.72
C ARG A 44 0.27 -14.08 16.27
N THR A 45 -0.38 -14.92 17.07
CA THR A 45 -0.72 -16.28 16.65
C THR A 45 -2.03 -16.25 15.87
N ILE A 46 -1.98 -16.60 14.58
CA ILE A 46 -3.15 -16.68 13.70
C ILE A 46 -3.23 -18.13 13.20
N ASN A 47 -4.33 -18.82 13.49
CA ASN A 47 -4.53 -20.23 13.10
C ASN A 47 -3.41 -21.21 13.56
N GLY A 48 -2.69 -20.86 14.63
CA GLY A 48 -1.57 -21.68 15.14
C GLY A 48 -0.20 -21.28 14.60
N ASP A 49 -0.14 -20.40 13.59
CA ASP A 49 1.10 -19.86 13.04
C ASP A 49 1.46 -18.55 13.75
N GLU A 50 2.75 -18.39 14.09
CA GLU A 50 3.27 -17.09 14.52
C GLU A 50 3.45 -16.19 13.30
N VAL A 51 2.81 -15.02 13.34
CA VAL A 51 2.85 -14.03 12.28
C VAL A 51 3.41 -12.73 12.84
N THR A 52 4.40 -12.16 12.16
CA THR A 52 4.92 -10.82 12.46
C THR A 52 3.99 -9.79 11.85
N GLU A 53 3.34 -8.98 12.68
CA GLU A 53 2.59 -7.81 12.27
C GLU A 53 3.44 -6.55 12.43
N TYR A 54 3.25 -5.60 11.53
CA TYR A 54 3.91 -4.30 11.52
C TYR A 54 2.88 -3.21 11.74
N LEU A 55 3.27 -2.18 12.49
CA LEU A 55 2.42 -1.02 12.66
C LEU A 55 2.48 -0.13 11.42
N LEU A 56 1.41 -0.14 10.63
CA LEU A 56 1.16 0.87 9.60
C LEU A 56 0.62 2.13 10.26
N VAL A 57 1.34 3.25 10.13
CA VAL A 57 0.82 4.57 10.52
C VAL A 57 0.05 5.14 9.34
N VAL A 58 -1.20 5.55 9.59
CA VAL A 58 -2.07 6.15 8.56
C VAL A 58 -2.44 7.57 8.92
N ASP A 59 -2.64 8.42 7.91
CA ASP A 59 -3.14 9.78 8.18
C ASP A 59 -4.56 9.68 8.74
N PRO A 60 -4.85 10.32 9.89
CA PRO A 60 -6.18 10.27 10.50
C PRO A 60 -7.24 10.93 9.63
N ASP A 61 -6.85 11.85 8.75
CA ASP A 61 -7.70 12.46 7.74
C ASP A 61 -7.79 11.55 6.50
N PRO A 62 -8.96 10.91 6.24
CA PRO A 62 -9.10 10.00 5.11
C PRO A 62 -8.83 10.67 3.75
N GLN A 63 -9.05 11.99 3.64
CA GLN A 63 -8.83 12.73 2.40
C GLN A 63 -7.35 12.96 2.08
N LYS A 64 -6.46 12.78 3.08
CA LYS A 64 -5.01 12.88 2.91
C LYS A 64 -4.34 11.53 2.66
N ARG A 65 -5.09 10.43 2.76
CA ARG A 65 -4.59 9.09 2.48
C ARG A 65 -4.37 8.93 0.99
N ILE A 66 -3.35 8.14 0.67
CA ILE A 66 -2.95 7.89 -0.71
C ILE A 66 -3.40 6.47 -1.05
N THR A 67 -4.43 6.38 -1.88
CA THR A 67 -5.03 5.13 -2.32
C THR A 67 -4.79 4.91 -3.81
N GLY A 68 -5.08 3.68 -4.28
CA GLY A 68 -4.97 3.32 -5.69
C GLY A 68 -5.84 4.18 -6.62
N ASP A 69 -6.96 4.73 -6.13
CA ASP A 69 -7.88 5.57 -6.92
C ASP A 69 -7.23 6.87 -7.43
N LEU A 70 -6.12 7.27 -6.81
CA LEU A 70 -5.37 8.46 -7.19
C LEU A 70 -4.35 8.18 -8.31
N LEU A 71 -4.06 6.91 -8.59
CA LEU A 71 -3.14 6.51 -9.66
C LEU A 71 -3.83 6.69 -11.02
N GLU A 72 -3.13 7.29 -11.98
CA GLU A 72 -3.53 7.39 -13.39
C GLU A 72 -2.91 6.30 -14.24
N ASN A 73 -1.69 5.89 -13.90
CA ASN A 73 -0.96 4.89 -14.67
C ASN A 73 0.05 4.16 -13.79
N VAL A 74 0.22 2.86 -14.01
CA VAL A 74 1.29 2.05 -13.41
C VAL A 74 1.88 1.18 -14.51
N TYR A 75 3.19 1.11 -14.58
CA TYR A 75 3.89 0.43 -15.66
C TYR A 75 5.18 -0.21 -15.17
N LYS A 76 5.55 -1.29 -15.84
CA LYS A 76 6.86 -1.91 -15.69
C LYS A 76 7.90 -1.01 -16.33
N GLN A 77 8.95 -0.69 -15.59
CA GLN A 77 10.07 0.10 -16.07
C GLN A 77 11.31 -0.77 -16.09
N ALA A 78 11.82 -1.05 -17.30
CA ALA A 78 13.11 -1.72 -17.46
C ALA A 78 14.24 -0.72 -17.16
N GLY A 79 14.97 -0.94 -16.07
CA GLY A 79 16.21 -0.22 -15.78
C GLY A 79 17.43 -0.94 -16.35
N GLU A 80 18.58 -0.25 -16.35
CA GLU A 80 19.85 -0.77 -16.90
C GLU A 80 20.33 -2.07 -16.21
N PHE A 81 19.98 -2.25 -14.94
CA PHE A 81 20.39 -3.42 -14.16
C PHE A 81 19.24 -4.18 -13.50
N ARG A 82 18.09 -3.53 -13.30
CA ARG A 82 16.93 -4.08 -12.59
C ARG A 82 15.65 -3.47 -13.12
N THR A 83 14.62 -4.30 -13.20
CA THR A 83 13.27 -3.85 -13.50
C THR A 83 12.64 -3.28 -12.24
N SER A 84 11.84 -2.24 -12.39
CA SER A 84 11.12 -1.55 -11.33
C SER A 84 9.68 -1.26 -11.75
N VAL A 85 8.87 -0.80 -10.81
CA VAL A 85 7.49 -0.39 -11.09
C VAL A 85 7.40 1.12 -11.07
N GLY A 86 7.16 1.72 -12.24
CA GLY A 86 6.84 3.13 -12.38
C GLY A 86 5.36 3.39 -12.14
N PHE A 87 5.04 4.54 -11.55
CA PHE A 87 3.66 4.96 -11.33
C PHE A 87 3.49 6.46 -11.56
N GLN A 88 2.27 6.83 -11.91
CA GLN A 88 1.82 8.20 -12.08
C GLN A 88 0.49 8.40 -11.37
N PHE A 89 0.42 9.42 -10.53
CA PHE A 89 -0.79 9.91 -9.87
C PHE A 89 -1.44 11.03 -10.68
N ASN A 90 -2.74 11.20 -10.47
CA ASN A 90 -3.47 12.39 -10.89
C ASN A 90 -3.03 13.64 -10.12
N VAL A 91 -3.54 14.80 -10.52
CA VAL A 91 -3.18 16.09 -9.90
C VAL A 91 -3.41 16.10 -8.38
N GLN A 92 -4.48 15.46 -7.89
CA GLN A 92 -4.75 15.37 -6.46
C GLN A 92 -3.74 14.45 -5.76
N GLY A 93 -3.54 13.24 -6.28
CA GLY A 93 -2.60 12.27 -5.75
C GLY A 93 -1.17 12.79 -5.73
N GLY A 94 -0.73 13.46 -6.79
CA GLY A 94 0.60 14.08 -6.84
C GLY A 94 0.80 15.16 -5.78
N ARG A 95 -0.22 15.95 -5.45
CA ARG A 95 -0.15 16.95 -4.36
C ARG A 95 -0.07 16.28 -2.99
N LEU A 96 -0.89 15.26 -2.76
CA LEU A 96 -0.89 14.51 -1.50
C LEU A 96 0.42 13.75 -1.30
N PHE A 97 0.93 13.10 -2.36
CA PHE A 97 2.19 12.36 -2.34
C PHE A 97 3.39 13.28 -2.15
N HIS A 98 3.37 14.46 -2.80
CA HIS A 98 4.37 15.49 -2.56
C HIS A 98 4.38 15.96 -1.11
N ALA A 99 3.20 16.24 -0.52
CA ALA A 99 3.10 16.64 0.88
C ALA A 99 3.56 15.52 1.84
N LEU A 100 3.18 14.27 1.56
CA LEU A 100 3.57 13.11 2.35
C LEU A 100 5.08 12.89 2.33
N THR A 101 5.68 12.83 1.14
CA THR A 101 7.11 12.60 0.96
C THR A 101 7.94 13.78 1.47
N SER A 102 7.46 15.02 1.34
CA SER A 102 8.10 16.20 1.93
C SER A 102 8.18 16.14 3.46
N ARG A 103 7.11 15.67 4.12
CA ARG A 103 7.07 15.51 5.58
C ARG A 103 7.96 14.36 6.08
N HIS A 104 8.20 13.36 5.23
CA HIS A 104 8.93 12.14 5.55
C HIS A 104 10.27 12.01 4.82
N GLN A 105 10.78 13.11 4.26
CA GLN A 105 12.07 13.11 3.59
C GLN A 105 13.20 12.72 4.56
N PRO A 106 14.27 12.07 4.06
CA PRO A 106 15.46 11.81 4.87
C PRO A 106 15.97 13.12 5.47
N ARG A 107 16.11 13.16 6.79
CA ARG A 107 16.75 14.30 7.44
C ARG A 107 18.25 14.22 7.15
N GLN A 108 18.84 15.33 6.69
CA GLN A 108 20.29 15.41 6.48
C GLN A 108 21.02 15.09 7.79
N GLY A 109 21.92 14.09 7.75
CA GLY A 109 22.62 13.59 8.93
C GLY A 109 21.87 12.52 9.75
N ALA A 110 20.66 12.13 9.36
CA ALA A 110 19.99 10.96 9.94
C ALA A 110 20.45 9.68 9.24
N ASN A 111 20.84 8.67 10.04
CA ASN A 111 21.18 7.33 9.53
C ASN A 111 19.94 6.46 9.23
N TYR A 112 18.73 6.98 9.46
CA TYR A 112 17.48 6.26 9.21
C TYR A 112 16.73 6.87 8.03
N ARG A 113 15.99 6.02 7.31
CA ARG A 113 15.12 6.43 6.21
C ARG A 113 13.69 5.98 6.47
N ASN A 114 12.72 6.84 6.13
CA ASN A 114 11.31 6.49 6.26
C ASN A 114 10.91 5.55 5.12
N ARG A 115 10.09 4.56 5.44
CA ARG A 115 9.55 3.60 4.46
C ARG A 115 8.09 3.89 4.19
N LEU A 116 7.70 3.74 2.93
CA LEU A 116 6.32 3.82 2.48
C LEU A 116 5.80 2.39 2.35
N ALA A 117 4.95 1.96 3.28
CA ALA A 117 4.31 0.65 3.20
C ALA A 117 3.25 0.64 2.09
N ILE A 118 3.32 -0.37 1.23
CA ILE A 118 2.32 -0.67 0.21
C ILE A 118 1.51 -1.86 0.73
N VAL A 119 0.22 -1.62 0.95
CA VAL A 119 -0.71 -2.58 1.55
C VAL A 119 -1.68 -3.08 0.51
N LEU A 120 -1.76 -4.40 0.37
CA LEU A 120 -2.63 -5.11 -0.56
C LEU A 120 -3.32 -6.24 0.20
N ASN A 121 -4.64 -6.38 0.06
CA ASN A 121 -5.44 -7.42 0.74
C ASN A 121 -5.19 -7.51 2.27
N GLU A 122 -5.02 -6.36 2.93
CA GLU A 122 -4.67 -6.27 4.36
C GLU A 122 -3.29 -6.85 4.74
N GLU A 123 -2.41 -7.06 3.77
CA GLU A 123 -1.02 -7.47 4.00
C GLU A 123 -0.06 -6.40 3.47
N ILE A 124 1.06 -6.21 4.15
CA ILE A 124 2.12 -5.32 3.67
C ILE A 124 2.95 -6.07 2.64
N HIS A 125 2.83 -5.66 1.37
CA HIS A 125 3.50 -6.32 0.25
C HIS A 125 4.91 -5.80 0.03
N SER A 126 5.11 -4.50 0.18
CA SER A 126 6.45 -3.90 0.12
C SER A 126 6.53 -2.67 1.01
N ALA A 127 7.75 -2.29 1.40
CA ALA A 127 8.01 -1.07 2.17
C ALA A 127 9.21 -0.32 1.58
N PRO A 128 9.11 0.19 0.34
CA PRO A 128 10.18 0.96 -0.29
C PRO A 128 10.58 2.17 0.55
N THR A 129 11.84 2.57 0.41
CA THR A 129 12.39 3.69 1.15
C THR A 129 12.17 5.00 0.42
N ILE A 130 11.74 6.04 1.15
CA ILE A 130 11.61 7.40 0.61
C ILE A 130 13.02 8.00 0.48
N ASN A 131 13.52 8.11 -0.74
CA ASN A 131 14.86 8.66 -1.03
C ASN A 131 14.83 10.16 -1.35
N ALA A 132 13.72 10.65 -1.89
CA ALA A 132 13.54 12.04 -2.29
C ALA A 132 12.07 12.44 -2.15
N VAL A 133 11.80 13.75 -2.28
CA VAL A 133 10.44 14.25 -2.43
C VAL A 133 9.94 13.90 -3.84
N ILE A 134 8.80 13.24 -3.91
CA ILE A 134 8.22 12.73 -5.16
C ILE A 134 6.90 13.44 -5.40
N GLY A 135 6.69 13.90 -6.63
CA GLY A 135 5.47 14.57 -7.05
C GLY A 135 4.42 13.58 -7.56
N ALA A 136 3.94 13.82 -8.78
CA ALA A 136 2.94 12.98 -9.43
C ALA A 136 3.51 11.66 -9.96
N THR A 137 4.79 11.61 -10.35
CA THR A 137 5.42 10.41 -10.90
C THR A 137 6.50 9.89 -9.97
N GLY A 138 6.60 8.57 -9.86
CA GLY A 138 7.61 7.92 -9.03
C GLY A 138 7.90 6.49 -9.48
N GLN A 139 8.85 5.88 -8.81
CA GLN A 139 9.31 4.52 -9.08
C GLN A 139 9.42 3.74 -7.76
N ILE A 140 8.99 2.49 -7.79
CA ILE A 140 9.11 1.53 -6.70
C ILE A 140 10.26 0.59 -7.07
N ASP A 141 11.36 0.74 -6.34
CA ASP A 141 12.57 -0.06 -6.50
C ASP A 141 12.66 -1.14 -5.41
N GLY A 142 13.18 -2.30 -5.78
CA GLY A 142 13.35 -3.44 -4.89
C GLY A 142 14.04 -4.62 -5.58
N ASN A 143 14.24 -5.70 -4.82
CA ASN A 143 14.69 -6.98 -5.36
C ASN A 143 13.46 -7.82 -5.74
N PHE A 144 12.67 -7.34 -6.69
CA PHE A 144 11.47 -8.06 -7.15
C PHE A 144 11.84 -9.03 -8.27
N THR A 145 11.18 -10.20 -8.33
CA THR A 145 11.21 -11.05 -9.52
C THR A 145 10.35 -10.44 -10.64
N GLU A 146 10.47 -10.98 -11.85
CA GLU A 146 9.68 -10.50 -12.97
C GLU A 146 8.17 -10.71 -12.73
N GLU A 147 7.81 -11.86 -12.16
CA GLU A 147 6.45 -12.21 -11.79
C GLU A 147 5.90 -11.30 -10.70
N GLU A 148 6.71 -10.95 -9.70
CA GLU A 148 6.32 -10.02 -8.63
C GLU A 148 6.09 -8.60 -9.15
N ILE A 149 6.86 -8.18 -10.15
CA ILE A 149 6.66 -6.89 -10.82
C ILE A 149 5.35 -6.89 -11.59
N ASP A 150 5.07 -7.95 -12.35
CA ASP A 150 3.84 -8.06 -13.12
C ASP A 150 2.61 -8.14 -12.19
N GLU A 151 2.72 -8.86 -11.06
CA GLU A 151 1.72 -8.89 -10.00
C GLU A 151 1.50 -7.51 -9.39
N LEU A 152 2.59 -6.81 -9.03
CA LEU A 152 2.50 -5.48 -8.42
C LEU A 152 1.89 -4.45 -9.38
N VAL A 153 2.28 -4.49 -10.66
CA VAL A 153 1.66 -3.65 -11.71
C VAL A 153 0.17 -3.97 -11.82
N ALA A 154 -0.20 -5.25 -11.88
CA ALA A 154 -1.58 -5.67 -11.99
C ALA A 154 -2.42 -5.22 -10.80
N VAL A 155 -1.93 -5.39 -9.56
CA VAL A 155 -2.68 -5.03 -8.36
C VAL A 155 -2.78 -3.51 -8.18
N LEU A 156 -1.70 -2.76 -8.39
CA LEU A 156 -1.75 -1.30 -8.31
C LEU A 156 -2.65 -0.71 -9.40
N SER A 157 -2.67 -1.32 -10.59
CA SER A 157 -3.60 -0.96 -11.66
C SER A 157 -5.04 -1.40 -11.36
N ALA A 158 -5.24 -2.52 -10.66
CA ALA A 158 -6.57 -2.93 -10.21
C ALA A 158 -7.12 -1.96 -9.14
N GLY A 159 -6.25 -1.39 -8.31
CA GLY A 159 -6.60 -0.31 -7.39
C GLY A 159 -6.94 1.01 -8.09
N GLN A 160 -6.56 1.17 -9.37
CA GLN A 160 -7.00 2.29 -10.22
C GLN A 160 -8.39 2.08 -10.79
N LEU A 161 -8.95 0.86 -10.73
CA LEU A 161 -10.22 0.56 -11.36
C LEU A 161 -11.22 1.58 -10.84
N PRO A 162 -11.64 2.56 -11.66
CA PRO A 162 -12.69 3.45 -11.25
C PRO A 162 -13.86 2.53 -11.06
N CYS A 163 -14.34 2.39 -9.83
CA CYS A 163 -15.56 1.65 -9.54
C CYS A 163 -16.72 2.46 -10.13
N ARG A 164 -16.81 2.46 -11.47
CA ARG A 164 -17.99 2.70 -12.29
C ARG A 164 -18.41 1.35 -12.83
N VAL A 165 -18.66 0.39 -11.94
CA VAL A 165 -19.47 -0.76 -12.32
C VAL A 165 -20.91 -0.27 -12.35
N THR A 166 -21.28 0.35 -13.48
CA THR A 166 -22.69 0.61 -13.75
C THR A 166 -23.28 -0.74 -14.17
N PHE A 167 -23.71 -1.54 -13.20
CA PHE A 167 -24.50 -2.73 -13.50
C PHE A 167 -25.84 -2.26 -14.07
N GLN A 168 -25.98 -2.21 -15.39
CA GLN A 168 -27.28 -2.14 -16.01
C GLN A 168 -27.88 -3.55 -16.01
N THR A 169 -28.24 -4.03 -14.81
CA THR A 169 -29.03 -5.26 -14.67
C THR A 169 -30.45 -4.93 -15.11
N SER A 170 -30.78 -5.25 -16.36
CA SER A 170 -32.15 -5.46 -16.80
C SER A 170 -32.33 -6.95 -17.10
N VAL A 171 -32.39 -7.77 -16.04
CA VAL A 171 -32.91 -9.14 -16.20
C VAL A 171 -34.42 -9.02 -16.28
N LYS A 172 -34.95 -9.08 -17.50
CA LYS A 172 -36.37 -9.28 -17.75
C LYS A 172 -36.58 -10.75 -18.10
N ILE A 173 -36.66 -11.61 -17.09
CA ILE A 173 -37.31 -12.91 -17.26
C ILE A 173 -38.78 -12.68 -16.90
N VAL A 174 -39.61 -12.46 -17.93
CA VAL A 174 -41.05 -12.68 -17.78
C VAL A 174 -41.29 -14.15 -18.09
N ASN A 175 -41.31 -14.97 -17.05
CA ASN A 175 -41.97 -16.26 -17.10
C ASN A 175 -43.36 -16.02 -16.49
N GLN A 176 -44.40 -16.00 -17.31
CA GLN A 176 -45.79 -16.01 -16.82
C GLN A 176 -46.31 -17.45 -16.94
N PRO A 177 -46.86 -18.02 -15.86
CA PRO A 177 -47.44 -19.36 -15.88
C PRO A 177 -48.84 -19.38 -16.52
N GLU A 178 -49.05 -20.46 -17.28
CA GLU A 178 -50.25 -21.02 -17.93
C GLU A 178 -51.03 -20.18 -18.95
#